data_AF-A0A944PDW8-F1
#
_entry.id   AF-A0A944PDW8-F1
#
_cell.length_a   1.000
_cell.length_b   1.000
_cell.length_c   1.000
_cell.angle_alpha   90.00
_cell.angle_beta   90.00
_cell.angle_gamma   90.00
#
_symmetry.space_group_name_H-M   'P 1'
#
loop_
_entity.id
_entity.type
_entity.pdbx_description
1 polymer ?
#
loop_
_entity_poly.entity_id
_entity_poly.type
_entity_poly.pdbx_seq_one_letter_code
_entity_poly.pdbx_strand_id
1 'polypeptide(L)'
;MTVTQNDTSATAPLLVEGLDRPGELERKLKFTPMTADGRVGVEVFPLYTTAQTGPGGPAASLVRYHPGASAAPHRHTSFEIILVLEGELITEDGRHPAHSMLVMPPGSVHAPRTEQGALMLVVWEAPVEPAEAVS
;
A
#
# COMPACT_ATOMS: atom_id res chain seq x y z
N MET A 1 8.01 2.59 -20.53
CA MET A 1 7.13 2.24 -19.41
C MET A 1 6.10 1.26 -19.89
N THR A 2 6.33 0.00 -19.53
CA THR A 2 5.54 -1.18 -19.84
C THR A 2 4.96 -1.71 -18.54
N VAL A 3 3.68 -2.06 -18.57
CA VAL A 3 3.05 -2.85 -17.51
C VAL A 3 2.48 -4.09 -18.18
N THR A 4 2.92 -5.28 -17.79
CA THR A 4 2.28 -6.51 -18.27
C THR A 4 0.93 -6.70 -17.58
N GLN A 5 -0.01 -7.39 -18.21
CA GLN A 5 -1.28 -7.68 -17.54
C GLN A 5 -1.02 -8.40 -16.22
N ASN A 6 -1.67 -7.94 -15.15
CA ASN A 6 -1.73 -8.71 -13.91
C ASN A 6 -2.72 -9.86 -14.10
N ASP A 7 -2.32 -10.85 -14.90
CA ASP A 7 -3.00 -12.13 -15.02
C ASP A 7 -2.42 -13.06 -13.95
N THR A 8 -3.16 -13.20 -12.86
CA THR A 8 -2.78 -13.99 -11.70
C THR A 8 -2.69 -15.50 -12.00
N SER A 9 -3.06 -15.94 -13.21
CA SER A 9 -2.90 -17.31 -13.71
C SER A 9 -1.68 -17.52 -14.61
N ALA A 10 -0.99 -16.44 -14.99
CA ALA A 10 0.16 -16.48 -15.88
C ALA A 10 1.44 -16.88 -15.14
N THR A 11 2.28 -17.69 -15.79
CA THR A 11 3.63 -18.05 -15.32
C THR A 11 4.68 -16.99 -15.66
N ALA A 12 4.29 -15.96 -16.42
CA ALA A 12 5.14 -14.83 -16.77
C ALA A 12 5.20 -13.81 -15.62
N PRO A 13 6.33 -13.09 -15.45
CA PRO A 13 6.43 -12.06 -14.42
C PRO A 13 5.51 -10.88 -14.70
N LEU A 14 4.92 -10.33 -13.63
CA LEU A 14 4.36 -8.99 -13.66
C LEU A 14 5.52 -7.98 -13.70
N LEU A 15 5.67 -7.27 -14.81
CA LEU A 15 6.66 -6.21 -14.97
C LEU A 15 5.96 -4.87 -14.77
N VAL A 16 6.47 -4.06 -13.84
CA VAL A 16 6.08 -2.66 -13.66
C VAL A 16 7.33 -1.80 -13.85
N GLU A 17 7.45 -1.14 -14.98
CA GLU A 17 8.54 -0.17 -15.22
C GLU A 17 8.14 1.24 -14.78
N GLY A 18 9.14 2.10 -14.53
CA GLY A 18 8.90 3.53 -14.33
C GLY A 18 8.45 3.91 -12.91
N LEU A 19 8.89 3.16 -11.89
CA LEU A 19 8.61 3.48 -10.48
C LEU A 19 9.18 4.85 -10.06
N ASP A 20 10.20 5.34 -10.77
CA ASP A 20 10.80 6.67 -10.65
C ASP A 20 9.95 7.80 -11.25
N ARG A 21 8.89 7.46 -11.99
CA ARG A 21 7.97 8.40 -12.67
C ARG A 21 6.52 8.11 -12.27
N PRO A 22 6.19 8.29 -10.98
CA PRO A 22 4.93 7.84 -10.40
C PRO A 22 3.68 8.43 -11.07
N GLY A 23 3.70 9.70 -11.49
CA GLY A 23 2.61 10.27 -12.28
C GLY A 23 2.32 9.56 -13.62
N GLU A 24 3.28 8.85 -14.24
CA GLU A 24 3.00 7.98 -15.40
C GLU A 24 2.29 6.68 -15.01
N LEU A 25 2.63 6.09 -13.85
CA LEU A 25 1.95 4.88 -13.32
C LEU A 25 0.47 5.14 -13.11
N GLU A 26 0.14 6.26 -12.47
CA GLU A 26 -1.24 6.63 -12.17
C GLU A 26 -2.12 6.75 -13.42
N ARG A 27 -1.54 7.12 -14.57
CA ARG A 27 -2.29 7.23 -15.84
C ARG A 27 -2.45 5.91 -16.58
N LYS A 28 -1.58 4.92 -16.33
CA LYS A 28 -1.57 3.66 -17.08
C LYS A 28 -2.18 2.50 -16.30
N LEU A 29 -2.04 2.53 -14.98
CA LEU A 29 -2.58 1.50 -14.11
C LEU A 29 -4.03 1.80 -13.78
N LYS A 30 -4.84 0.75 -13.78
CA LYS A 30 -6.22 0.84 -13.33
C LYS A 30 -6.29 0.60 -11.83
N PHE A 31 -6.20 1.67 -11.07
CA PHE A 31 -6.45 1.65 -9.64
C PHE A 31 -7.94 1.42 -9.36
N THR A 32 -8.24 0.73 -8.27
CA THR A 32 -9.60 0.48 -7.79
C THR A 32 -9.76 0.94 -6.35
N PRO A 33 -10.91 1.49 -5.94
CA PRO A 33 -11.13 1.92 -4.56
C PRO A 33 -10.86 0.79 -3.54
N MET A 34 -10.20 1.14 -2.44
CA MET A 34 -9.94 0.27 -1.29
C MET A 34 -10.58 0.87 -0.04
N THR A 35 -11.60 0.21 0.50
CA THR A 35 -12.35 0.65 1.69
C THR A 35 -12.10 -0.22 2.92
N ALA A 36 -11.31 -1.29 2.78
CA ALA A 36 -10.95 -2.17 3.89
C ALA A 36 -10.19 -1.43 4.99
N ASP A 37 -10.36 -1.87 6.23
CA ASP A 37 -9.74 -1.31 7.45
C ASP A 37 -10.01 0.20 7.62
N GLY A 38 -11.24 0.62 7.31
CA GLY A 38 -11.69 2.00 7.47
C GLY A 38 -11.01 2.99 6.53
N ARG A 39 -10.43 2.51 5.42
CA ARG A 39 -9.76 3.37 4.44
C ARG A 39 -10.76 4.30 3.75
N VAL A 40 -10.36 5.58 3.67
CA VAL A 40 -11.09 6.65 2.99
C VAL A 40 -10.16 7.31 1.99
N GLY A 41 -10.60 7.47 0.74
CA GLY A 41 -9.79 8.12 -0.30
C GLY A 41 -8.58 7.30 -0.77
N VAL A 42 -8.61 5.98 -0.60
CA VAL A 42 -7.53 5.08 -1.00
C VAL A 42 -7.94 4.26 -2.22
N GLU A 43 -7.03 4.13 -3.17
CA GLU A 43 -7.15 3.21 -4.28
C GLU A 43 -5.94 2.27 -4.34
N VAL A 44 -6.12 1.10 -4.93
CA VAL A 44 -5.12 0.04 -4.98
C VAL A 44 -4.99 -0.52 -6.39
N PHE A 45 -3.77 -0.83 -6.78
CA PHE A 45 -3.45 -1.72 -7.88
C PHE A 45 -2.73 -2.93 -7.30
N PRO A 46 -3.41 -4.09 -7.16
CA PRO A 46 -2.79 -5.29 -6.62
C PRO A 46 -1.61 -5.74 -7.48
N LEU A 47 -0.52 -6.16 -6.85
CA LEU A 47 0.56 -6.92 -7.49
C LEU A 47 0.31 -8.41 -7.32
N TYR A 48 -0.03 -8.82 -6.09
CA TYR A 48 -0.60 -10.12 -5.76
C TYR A 48 -1.44 -10.02 -4.49
N THR A 49 -2.33 -10.98 -4.27
CA THR A 49 -3.32 -10.96 -3.19
C THR A 49 -3.34 -12.26 -2.40
N THR A 50 -4.03 -12.26 -1.26
CA THR A 50 -4.31 -13.45 -0.45
C THR A 50 -5.15 -14.51 -1.17
N ALA A 51 -5.83 -14.17 -2.26
CA ALA A 51 -6.46 -15.17 -3.13
C ALA A 51 -5.42 -16.11 -3.77
N GLN A 52 -4.19 -15.62 -3.99
CA GLN A 52 -3.09 -16.39 -4.57
C GLN A 52 -2.19 -17.01 -3.48
N THR A 53 -2.00 -16.32 -2.36
CA THR A 53 -1.03 -16.73 -1.32
C THR A 53 -1.67 -17.43 -0.12
N GLY A 54 -3.00 -17.46 -0.07
CA GLY A 54 -3.79 -18.04 1.02
C GLY A 54 -4.30 -16.99 2.02
N PRO A 55 -5.33 -17.31 2.83
CA PRO A 55 -6.01 -16.33 3.69
C PRO A 55 -5.12 -15.62 4.71
N GLY A 56 -4.07 -16.27 5.20
CA GLY A 56 -3.07 -15.69 6.10
C GLY A 56 -1.73 -15.40 5.42
N GLY A 57 -1.69 -15.42 4.09
CA GLY A 57 -0.49 -15.24 3.30
C GLY A 57 -0.18 -13.78 3.01
N PRO A 58 0.99 -13.51 2.39
CA PRO A 58 1.41 -12.16 2.04
C PRO A 58 0.58 -11.56 0.90
N ALA A 59 0.54 -10.24 0.83
CA ALA A 59 0.01 -9.48 -0.29
C ALA A 59 0.94 -8.31 -0.62
N ALA A 60 0.93 -7.83 -1.87
CA ALA A 60 1.60 -6.58 -2.22
C ALA A 60 0.79 -5.79 -3.21
N SER A 61 0.89 -4.47 -3.14
CA SER A 61 0.15 -3.57 -3.99
C SER A 61 0.87 -2.25 -4.19
N LEU A 62 0.57 -1.59 -5.32
CA LEU A 62 0.71 -0.15 -5.39
C LEU A 62 -0.54 0.47 -4.76
N VAL A 63 -0.34 1.37 -3.81
CA VAL A 63 -1.40 2.01 -3.04
C VAL A 63 -1.34 3.51 -3.28
N ARG A 64 -2.46 4.06 -3.72
CA ARG A 64 -2.63 5.50 -3.97
C ARG A 64 -3.53 6.08 -2.90
N TYR A 65 -2.98 6.99 -2.12
CA TYR A 65 -3.73 7.85 -1.21
C TYR A 65 -4.00 9.17 -1.94
N HIS A 66 -5.27 9.54 -2.06
CA HIS A 66 -5.66 10.88 -2.51
C HIS A 66 -5.40 11.93 -1.41
N PRO A 67 -5.40 13.24 -1.73
CA PRO A 67 -5.32 14.28 -0.71
C PRO A 67 -6.38 14.07 0.39
N GLY A 68 -5.95 14.10 1.65
CA GLY A 68 -6.80 13.85 2.82
C GLY A 68 -7.17 12.38 3.08
N ALA A 69 -6.60 11.42 2.33
CA ALA A 69 -6.86 10.01 2.55
C ALA A 69 -6.26 9.49 3.86
N SER A 70 -6.91 8.48 4.44
CA SER A 70 -6.51 7.86 5.72
C SER A 70 -6.99 6.42 5.83
N ALA A 71 -6.39 5.65 6.75
CA ALA A 71 -6.91 4.38 7.25
C ALA A 71 -7.26 4.49 8.74
N ALA A 72 -8.18 3.65 9.20
CA ALA A 72 -8.41 3.50 10.63
C ALA A 72 -7.18 2.83 11.29
N PRO A 73 -6.99 3.04 12.62
CA PRO A 73 -5.94 2.34 13.35
C PRO A 73 -6.03 0.83 13.16
N HIS A 74 -4.90 0.20 12.86
CA HIS A 74 -4.81 -1.25 12.69
C HIS A 74 -3.46 -1.78 13.15
N ARG A 75 -3.46 -3.05 13.55
CA ARG A 75 -2.31 -3.80 14.02
C ARG A 75 -1.74 -4.69 12.94
N HIS A 76 -0.42 -4.68 12.82
CA HIS A 76 0.33 -5.60 11.97
C HIS A 76 0.56 -6.93 12.67
N THR A 77 0.07 -8.03 12.11
CA THR A 77 0.26 -9.39 12.66
C THR A 77 1.59 -10.03 12.22
N SER A 78 2.17 -9.53 11.12
CA SER A 78 3.54 -9.80 10.65
C SER A 78 4.20 -8.50 10.21
N PHE A 79 5.32 -8.52 9.48
CA PHE A 79 5.93 -7.31 8.94
C PHE A 79 5.09 -6.66 7.82
N GLU A 80 5.14 -5.34 7.75
CA GLU A 80 4.75 -4.54 6.58
C GLU A 80 5.96 -3.72 6.11
N ILE A 81 6.17 -3.63 4.79
CA ILE A 81 7.16 -2.76 4.17
C ILE A 81 6.42 -1.75 3.30
N ILE A 82 6.70 -0.46 3.52
CA ILE A 82 6.13 0.64 2.74
C ILE A 82 7.28 1.42 2.12
N LEU A 83 7.28 1.54 0.79
CA LEU A 83 8.15 2.47 0.07
C LEU A 83 7.29 3.60 -0.51
N VAL A 84 7.52 4.82 -0.04
CA VAL A 84 6.84 6.02 -0.56
C VAL A 84 7.49 6.40 -1.89
N LEU A 85 6.75 6.30 -2.99
CA LEU A 85 7.23 6.63 -4.34
C LEU A 85 6.97 8.10 -4.68
N GLU A 86 5.84 8.65 -4.24
CA GLU A 86 5.44 10.05 -4.43
C GLU A 86 4.67 10.56 -3.22
N GLY A 87 4.74 11.87 -2.97
CA GLY A 87 3.97 12.51 -1.91
C GLY A 87 4.54 12.28 -0.51
N GLU A 88 3.64 12.15 0.47
CA GLU A 88 4.00 11.99 1.88
C GLU A 88 3.02 11.06 2.60
N LEU A 89 3.57 10.11 3.36
CA LEU A 89 2.84 9.30 4.33
C LEU A 89 3.06 9.88 5.72
N ILE A 90 1.99 9.99 6.51
CA ILE A 90 2.05 10.44 7.90
C ILE A 90 1.58 9.30 8.79
N THR A 91 2.42 8.92 9.74
CA THR A 91 2.11 7.96 10.81
C THR A 91 2.30 8.63 12.17
N GLU A 92 2.13 7.87 13.24
CA GLU A 92 2.41 8.26 14.63
C GLU A 92 3.88 8.63 14.84
N ASP A 93 4.78 7.99 14.09
CA ASP A 93 6.22 8.24 14.16
C ASP A 93 6.67 9.50 13.38
N GLY A 94 5.74 10.14 12.66
CA GLY A 94 5.98 11.40 11.96
C GLY A 94 5.61 11.38 10.48
N ARG A 95 6.28 12.25 9.72
CA ARG A 95 6.06 12.47 8.29
C ARG A 95 7.17 11.80 7.48
N HIS A 96 6.78 11.05 6.46
CA HIS A 96 7.65 10.23 5.63
C HIS A 96 7.49 10.62 4.15
N PRO A 97 8.38 11.47 3.63
CA PRO A 97 8.28 11.97 2.26
C PRO A 97 8.64 10.90 1.22
N ALA A 98 8.43 11.21 -0.06
CA ALA A 98 8.89 10.38 -1.18
C ALA A 98 10.34 9.91 -1.04
N HIS A 99 10.58 8.67 -1.44
CA HIS A 99 11.82 7.90 -1.26
C HIS A 99 12.13 7.47 0.18
N SER A 100 11.15 7.56 1.08
CA SER A 100 11.24 6.93 2.41
C SER A 100 10.81 5.47 2.36
N MET A 101 11.48 4.64 3.16
CA MET A 101 11.10 3.25 3.39
C MET A 101 10.78 3.05 4.87
N LEU A 102 9.58 2.54 5.15
CA LEU A 102 9.14 2.15 6.48
C LEU A 102 9.11 0.63 6.55
N VAL A 103 9.49 0.08 7.71
CA VAL A 103 9.37 -1.33 8.04
C VAL A 103 8.63 -1.43 9.36
N MET A 104 7.36 -1.81 9.29
CA MET A 104 6.50 -1.95 10.46
C MET A 104 6.67 -3.35 11.05
N PRO A 105 7.08 -3.50 12.32
CA PRO A 105 7.27 -4.80 12.93
C PRO A 105 5.93 -5.42 13.37
N PRO A 106 5.87 -6.76 13.55
CA PRO A 106 4.73 -7.42 14.16
C PRO A 106 4.35 -6.79 15.51
N GLY A 107 3.07 -6.57 15.73
CA GLY A 107 2.51 -5.95 16.93
C GLY A 107 2.45 -4.42 16.89
N SER A 108 3.08 -3.76 15.92
CA SER A 108 2.92 -2.31 15.73
C SER A 108 1.47 -1.95 15.36
N VAL A 109 1.04 -0.75 15.76
CA VAL A 109 -0.28 -0.19 15.45
C VAL A 109 -0.07 1.18 14.84
N HIS A 110 -0.75 1.48 13.74
CA HIS A 110 -0.70 2.80 13.11
C HIS A 110 -2.02 3.20 12.46
N ALA A 111 -2.22 4.51 12.28
CA ALA A 111 -3.32 5.12 11.54
C ALA A 111 -2.75 5.99 10.40
N PRO A 112 -2.32 5.36 9.28
CA PRO A 112 -1.66 6.06 8.19
C PRO A 112 -2.60 7.06 7.51
N ARG A 113 -2.08 8.24 7.18
CA ARG A 113 -2.81 9.28 6.45
C ARG A 113 -1.89 10.09 5.54
N THR A 114 -2.47 10.93 4.70
CA THR A 114 -1.75 11.96 3.94
C THR A 114 -2.53 13.27 3.90
N GLU A 115 -1.82 14.38 3.76
CA GLU A 115 -2.44 15.69 3.51
C GLU A 115 -2.56 15.98 2.01
N GLN A 116 -1.51 15.69 1.23
CA GLN A 116 -1.41 16.10 -0.18
C GLN A 116 -1.51 14.93 -1.17
N GLY A 117 -1.60 13.69 -0.68
CA GLY A 117 -1.57 12.50 -1.51
C GLY A 117 -0.26 11.73 -1.36
N ALA A 118 -0.30 10.44 -1.67
CA ALA A 118 0.87 9.59 -1.73
C ALA A 118 0.68 8.42 -2.70
N LEU A 119 1.74 8.05 -3.40
CA LEU A 119 1.82 6.77 -4.09
C LEU A 119 2.87 5.90 -3.41
N MET A 120 2.52 4.67 -3.08
CA MET A 120 3.36 3.78 -2.28
C MET A 120 3.40 2.38 -2.90
N LEU A 121 4.55 1.72 -2.79
CA LEU A 121 4.61 0.26 -2.83
C LEU A 121 4.45 -0.26 -1.42
N VAL A 122 3.46 -1.13 -1.20
CA VAL A 122 3.19 -1.72 0.10
C VAL A 122 3.23 -3.24 -0.01
N VAL A 123 3.94 -3.87 0.92
CA VAL A 123 4.05 -5.32 1.07
C VAL A 123 3.60 -5.69 2.48
N TRP A 124 2.58 -6.53 2.57
CA TRP A 124 2.12 -7.14 3.82
C TRP A 124 2.57 -8.59 3.85
N GLU A 125 3.19 -9.04 4.93
CA GLU A 125 3.50 -10.46 5.10
C GLU A 125 2.30 -11.29 5.59
N ALA A 126 1.31 -10.64 6.21
CA ALA A 126 0.05 -11.23 6.65
C ALA A 126 -1.06 -10.15 6.75
N PRO A 127 -2.35 -10.53 6.81
CA PRO A 127 -3.45 -9.58 7.03
C PRO A 127 -3.32 -8.79 8.34
N VAL A 128 -3.81 -7.54 8.32
CA VAL A 128 -3.87 -6.68 9.50
C VAL A 128 -5.13 -6.95 10.34
N GLU A 129 -5.08 -6.55 11.60
CA GLU A 129 -6.22 -6.62 12.52
C GLU A 129 -6.69 -5.21 12.90
N PRO A 130 -8.00 -4.95 13.06
CA PRO A 130 -8.48 -3.68 13.58
C PRO A 130 -7.89 -3.37 14.97
N ALA A 131 -7.57 -2.10 15.24
CA ALA A 131 -7.06 -1.65 16.52
C ALA A 131 -7.74 -0.34 16.96
N GLU A 132 -7.61 -0.03 18.24
CA GLU A 132 -7.92 1.31 18.77
C GLU A 132 -6.71 2.23 18.58
N ALA A 133 -6.96 3.54 18.48
CA ALA A 133 -5.88 4.52 18.46
C ALA A 133 -5.05 4.43 19.76
N VAL A 134 -3.72 4.47 19.62
CA VAL A 134 -2.83 4.49 20.79
C VAL A 134 -2.87 5.91 21.36
N SER A 135 -3.27 6.02 22.62
CA SER A 135 -3.37 7.28 23.38
C SER A 135 -2.03 7.96 23.61
#